data_AF-A0AAN6MFI0-F1
#
_entry.id   AF-A0AAN6MFI0-F1
#
_cell.length_a   1.000
_cell.length_b   1.000
_cell.length_c   1.000
_cell.angle_alpha   90.00
_cell.angle_beta   90.00
_cell.angle_gamma   90.00
#
_symmetry.space_group_name_H-M   'P 1'
#
loop_
_entity.id
_entity.type
_entity.pdbx_description
1 polymer ?
#
loop_
_entity_poly.entity_id
_entity_poly.type
_entity_poly.pdbx_seq_one_letter_code
_entity_poly.pdbx_strand_id
1 'polypeptide(L)'
;FAPRPSGYVCGSNSASKMKSYCDSTDPYCCTGNDANSHQQYGNKYGQQALAFIKSQLSSSTGGGTTTPTTSAGGSTPTSGTGGGNTGGGSCSAMWGQCGGLGWTGPTCCSSGTCKFQNNWYSQCL
;
A
#
# COMPACT_ATOMS: atom_id res chain seq x y z
N PHE A 1 -20.64 5.36 -14.74
CA PHE A 1 -20.61 5.98 -13.40
C PHE A 1 -19.71 7.19 -13.45
N ALA A 2 -20.13 8.34 -12.92
CA ALA A 2 -19.26 9.51 -12.84
C ALA A 2 -18.25 9.34 -11.68
N PRO A 3 -16.96 9.71 -11.86
CA PRO A 3 -16.01 9.74 -10.76
C PRO A 3 -16.45 10.75 -9.70
N ARG A 4 -16.00 10.56 -8.46
CA ARG A 4 -16.20 11.58 -7.41
C ARG A 4 -15.55 12.90 -7.84
N PRO A 5 -16.18 14.06 -7.57
CA PRO A 5 -15.58 15.36 -7.89
C PRO A 5 -14.20 15.53 -7.23
N SER A 6 -13.35 16.35 -7.83
CA SER A 6 -12.09 16.75 -7.21
C SER A 6 -12.36 17.45 -5.87
N GLY A 7 -11.57 17.11 -4.85
CA GLY A 7 -11.76 17.65 -3.50
C GLY A 7 -12.95 17.06 -2.74
N TYR A 8 -13.58 15.99 -3.23
CA TYR A 8 -14.66 15.33 -2.50
C TYR A 8 -14.18 14.84 -1.13
N VAL A 9 -14.81 15.35 -0.07
CA VAL A 9 -14.58 14.89 1.30
C VAL A 9 -15.57 13.76 1.58
N CYS A 10 -15.05 12.54 1.76
CA CYS A 10 -15.86 11.45 2.31
C CYS A 10 -16.43 11.90 3.65
N GLY A 11 -17.73 11.68 3.87
CA GLY A 11 -18.48 12.24 5.01
C GLY A 11 -17.73 12.19 6.34
N SER A 12 -17.98 13.18 7.20
CA SER A 12 -17.24 13.40 8.45
C SER A 12 -17.02 12.10 9.22
N ASN A 13 -15.75 11.70 9.35
CA ASN A 13 -15.24 10.50 10.04
C ASN A 13 -15.27 9.17 9.27
N SER A 14 -15.65 9.16 7.99
CA SER A 14 -15.59 7.96 7.15
C SER A 14 -14.31 7.88 6.32
N ALA A 15 -13.69 9.01 5.98
CA ALA A 15 -12.45 9.02 5.20
C ALA A 15 -11.33 8.19 5.84
N SER A 16 -11.13 8.31 7.16
CA SER A 16 -10.12 7.55 7.91
C SER A 16 -10.46 6.06 8.08
N LYS A 17 -11.70 5.67 7.81
CA LYS A 17 -12.18 4.28 7.90
C LYS A 17 -12.22 3.57 6.55
N MET A 18 -11.84 4.25 5.48
CA MET A 18 -11.89 3.73 4.13
C MET A 18 -10.48 3.59 3.54
N LYS A 19 -10.27 2.49 2.82
CA LYS A 19 -9.11 2.29 1.98
C LYS A 19 -9.60 1.86 0.61
N SER A 20 -9.36 2.69 -0.41
CA SER A 20 -9.72 2.42 -1.80
C SER A 20 -8.47 2.05 -2.57
N TYR A 21 -8.52 0.93 -3.28
CA TYR A 21 -7.44 0.44 -4.13
C TYR A 21 -7.87 0.58 -5.59
N CYS A 22 -7.01 1.16 -6.40
CA CYS A 22 -7.22 1.32 -7.83
C CYS A 22 -5.86 1.49 -8.50
N ASP A 23 -5.57 0.65 -9.49
CA ASP A 23 -4.35 0.75 -10.28
C ASP A 23 -4.58 1.59 -11.55
N SER A 24 -3.52 2.24 -12.04
CA SER A 24 -3.60 3.05 -13.26
C SER A 24 -3.94 2.24 -14.52
N THR A 25 -3.70 0.93 -14.50
CA THR A 25 -3.98 0.02 -15.61
C THR A 25 -5.44 -0.46 -15.64
N ASP A 26 -6.21 -0.24 -14.58
CA ASP A 26 -7.62 -0.63 -14.50
C ASP A 26 -8.52 0.32 -15.31
N PRO A 27 -9.31 -0.20 -16.27
CA PRO A 27 -10.16 0.62 -17.15
C PRO A 27 -11.47 1.09 -16.50
N TYR A 28 -11.83 0.62 -15.31
CA TYR A 28 -13.11 0.91 -14.65
C TYR A 28 -12.97 1.91 -13.50
N CYS A 29 -11.92 1.78 -12.69
CA CYS A 29 -11.65 2.72 -11.60
C CYS A 29 -10.65 3.83 -11.99
N CYS A 30 -9.86 3.60 -13.04
CA CYS A 30 -8.91 4.55 -13.61
C CYS A 30 -9.11 4.69 -15.13
N THR A 31 -8.12 5.27 -15.81
CA THR A 31 -8.13 5.46 -17.27
C THR A 31 -7.26 4.43 -17.99
N GLY A 32 -7.08 3.25 -17.39
CA GLY A 32 -6.28 2.18 -17.97
C GLY A 32 -6.99 1.41 -19.08
N ASN A 33 -6.37 0.32 -19.54
CA ASN A 33 -6.90 -0.52 -20.61
C ASN A 33 -6.78 -2.03 -20.33
N ASP A 34 -6.34 -2.44 -19.13
CA ASP A 34 -6.19 -3.83 -18.76
C ASP A 34 -7.30 -4.27 -17.79
N ALA A 35 -8.31 -4.96 -18.32
CA ALA A 35 -9.41 -5.49 -17.53
C ALA A 35 -8.96 -6.55 -16.51
N ASN A 36 -7.82 -7.22 -16.71
CA ASN A 36 -7.31 -8.17 -15.72
C ASN A 36 -6.86 -7.44 -14.44
N SER A 37 -6.30 -6.23 -14.54
CA SER A 37 -5.92 -5.42 -13.37
C SER A 37 -7.10 -5.22 -12.40
N HIS A 38 -8.33 -5.09 -12.90
CA HIS A 38 -9.53 -4.96 -12.07
C HIS A 38 -9.83 -6.18 -11.20
N GLN A 39 -9.48 -7.37 -11.68
CA GLN A 39 -9.83 -8.64 -11.01
C GLN A 39 -8.80 -9.06 -9.96
N GLN A 40 -7.59 -8.50 -9.99
CA GLN A 40 -6.46 -9.00 -9.21
C GLN A 40 -6.27 -8.31 -7.85
N TYR A 41 -7.13 -7.35 -7.48
CA TYR A 41 -6.96 -6.58 -6.24
C TYR A 41 -7.01 -7.42 -4.97
N GLY A 42 -7.80 -8.49 -4.93
CA GLY A 42 -7.81 -9.41 -3.80
C GLY A 42 -6.43 -10.03 -3.54
N ASN A 43 -5.76 -10.47 -4.61
CA ASN A 43 -4.42 -11.05 -4.54
C ASN A 43 -3.36 -9.98 -4.25
N LYS A 44 -3.45 -8.83 -4.92
CA LYS A 44 -2.43 -7.76 -4.83
C LYS A 44 -2.48 -6.99 -3.50
N TYR A 45 -3.68 -6.73 -2.99
CA TYR A 45 -3.91 -5.82 -1.87
C TYR A 45 -4.56 -6.48 -0.65
N GLY A 46 -4.90 -7.78 -0.71
CA GLY A 46 -5.58 -8.48 0.39
C GLY A 46 -4.87 -8.37 1.74
N GLN A 47 -3.54 -8.50 1.78
CA GLN A 47 -2.78 -8.36 3.03
C GLN A 47 -2.76 -6.92 3.55
N GLN A 48 -2.68 -5.93 2.66
CA GLN A 48 -2.74 -4.51 3.04
C GLN A 48 -4.13 -4.14 3.56
N ALA A 49 -5.19 -4.65 2.92
CA ALA A 49 -6.56 -4.50 3.37
C ALA A 49 -6.77 -5.13 4.74
N LEU A 50 -6.26 -6.34 4.95
CA LEU A 50 -6.33 -7.01 6.25
C LEU A 50 -5.57 -6.24 7.34
N ALA A 51 -4.38 -5.72 7.04
CA ALA A 51 -3.61 -4.91 7.97
C ALA A 51 -4.37 -3.62 8.37
N PHE A 52 -4.97 -2.93 7.39
CA PHE A 52 -5.82 -1.77 7.64
C PHE A 52 -7.04 -2.11 8.51
N ILE A 53 -7.74 -3.21 8.22
CA ILE A 53 -8.88 -3.65 9.03
C ILE A 53 -8.44 -3.91 10.48
N LYS A 54 -7.32 -4.62 10.68
CA LYS A 54 -6.77 -4.88 12.01
C LYS A 54 -6.42 -3.58 12.75
N SER A 55 -5.79 -2.60 12.09
CA SER A 55 -5.46 -1.33 12.73
C SER A 55 -6.71 -0.54 13.15
N GLN A 56 -7.77 -0.56 12.32
CA GLN A 56 -9.04 0.08 12.66
C GLN A 56 -9.72 -0.59 13.86
N LEU A 57 -9.67 -1.93 13.95
CA LEU A 57 -10.22 -2.68 15.08
C LEU A 57 -9.43 -2.42 16.36
N SER A 58 -8.09 -2.45 16.32
CA SER A 58 -7.26 -2.11 17.47
C SER A 58 -7.49 -0.67 17.95
N SER A 59 -7.69 0.27 17.01
CA SER A 59 -8.03 1.67 17.32
C SER A 59 -9.43 1.82 17.93
N SER A 60 -10.32 0.84 17.76
CA SER A 60 -11.66 0.84 18.36
C SER A 60 -11.72 0.24 19.76
N THR A 61 -10.67 -0.48 20.20
CA THR A 61 -10.61 -1.17 21.51
C THR A 61 -9.63 -0.53 22.49
N GLY A 62 -8.69 0.30 22.03
CA GLY A 62 -7.74 1.02 22.88
C GLY A 62 -7.89 2.53 22.74
N GLY A 63 -8.48 3.18 23.75
CA GLY A 63 -8.29 4.61 23.93
C GLY A 63 -6.81 4.89 24.24
N GLY A 64 -6.13 5.66 23.41
CA GLY A 64 -4.76 6.07 23.66
C GLY A 64 -3.94 6.37 22.42
N THR A 65 -4.16 7.55 21.85
CA THR A 65 -3.17 8.46 21.24
C THR A 65 -1.83 7.85 20.81
N THR A 66 -1.60 7.73 19.49
CA THR A 66 -0.59 8.55 18.81
C THR A 66 -1.03 8.82 17.38
N THR A 67 -1.23 10.10 17.13
CA THR A 67 -1.44 10.72 15.84
C THR A 67 -0.28 10.40 14.88
N PRO A 68 -0.55 10.12 13.60
CA PRO A 68 0.21 10.76 12.55
C PRO A 68 -0.74 11.57 11.68
N THR A 69 -0.60 12.89 11.79
CA THR A 69 -1.26 13.89 10.96
C THR A 69 -0.83 13.65 9.52
N THR A 70 -1.77 13.30 8.64
CA THR A 70 -1.57 13.43 7.20
C THR A 70 -1.52 14.92 6.86
N SER A 71 -0.43 15.36 6.24
CA SER A 71 -0.48 16.53 5.36
C SER A 71 -0.14 16.07 3.95
N ALA A 72 -1.07 16.32 3.03
CA ALA A 72 -0.93 16.04 1.62
C ALA A 72 -0.05 17.12 0.98
N GLY A 73 0.92 16.68 0.17
CA GLY A 73 1.73 17.53 -0.69
C GLY A 73 2.55 16.63 -1.60
N GLY A 74 2.07 16.41 -2.82
CA GLY A 74 2.82 15.69 -3.84
C GLY A 74 4.03 16.51 -4.30
N SER A 75 5.20 15.87 -4.32
CA SER A 75 6.19 15.84 -5.42
C SER A 75 7.45 15.11 -4.91
N THR A 76 8.00 14.26 -5.76
CA THR A 76 9.28 13.51 -5.64
C THR A 76 10.49 14.42 -5.34
N PRO A 77 11.73 13.91 -5.19
CA PRO A 77 12.27 12.75 -4.45
C PRO A 77 13.47 13.15 -3.56
N THR A 78 13.73 12.56 -2.37
CA THR A 78 15.10 12.57 -1.81
C THR A 78 15.35 11.44 -0.80
N SER A 79 16.50 10.80 -0.99
CA SER A 79 17.18 9.84 -0.11
C SER A 79 17.46 10.44 1.28
N GLY A 80 17.26 9.68 2.37
CA GLY A 80 17.57 10.16 3.73
C GLY A 80 17.05 9.30 4.89
N THR A 81 17.77 8.21 5.16
CA THR A 81 18.19 7.66 6.47
C THR A 81 17.40 7.92 7.77
N GLY A 82 16.98 6.82 8.42
CA GLY A 82 16.69 6.64 9.86
C GLY A 82 15.33 5.98 10.11
N GLY A 83 15.13 4.69 10.45
CA GLY A 83 15.94 3.72 11.20
C GLY A 83 15.60 3.83 12.70
N GLY A 84 14.87 2.94 13.38
CA GLY A 84 14.36 1.60 13.07
C GLY A 84 13.45 1.10 14.22
N ASN A 85 13.39 -0.16 14.62
CA ASN A 85 13.91 -1.43 14.11
C ASN A 85 13.18 -2.53 14.91
N THR A 86 12.68 -3.57 14.25
CA THR A 86 12.69 -5.01 14.63
C THR A 86 11.97 -5.76 13.49
N GLY A 87 12.61 -6.19 12.39
CA GLY A 87 14.03 -6.28 12.11
C GLY A 87 14.42 -5.92 10.66
N GLY A 88 15.55 -5.20 10.58
CA GLY A 88 16.55 -5.15 9.50
C GLY A 88 16.01 -4.89 8.09
N GLY A 89 15.93 -3.66 7.58
CA GLY A 89 17.01 -2.67 7.57
C GLY A 89 17.87 -2.95 6.33
N SER A 90 17.69 -2.13 5.29
CA SER A 90 18.11 -2.31 3.88
C SER A 90 16.98 -2.88 3.02
N CYS A 91 16.67 -2.19 1.93
CA CYS A 91 15.84 -2.74 0.89
C CYS A 91 16.44 -4.06 0.38
N SER A 92 15.58 -4.97 -0.07
CA SER A 92 16.03 -6.25 -0.59
C SER A 92 17.05 -6.04 -1.72
N ALA A 93 18.07 -6.88 -1.78
CA ALA A 93 19.07 -6.83 -2.86
C ALA A 93 18.38 -6.95 -4.23
N MET A 94 19.04 -6.52 -5.30
CA MET A 94 18.64 -6.94 -6.65
C MET A 94 18.51 -8.47 -6.65
N TRP A 95 17.42 -9.00 -7.23
CA TRP A 95 17.03 -10.42 -7.21
C TRP A 95 16.54 -10.97 -5.87
N GLY A 96 16.50 -10.15 -4.81
CA GLY A 96 16.00 -10.52 -3.48
C GLY A 96 14.47 -10.48 -3.38
N GLN A 97 13.92 -11.20 -2.38
CA GLN A 97 12.49 -11.18 -2.10
C GLN A 97 12.09 -9.84 -1.47
N CYS A 98 11.07 -9.22 -2.05
CA CYS A 98 10.55 -7.92 -1.63
C CYS A 98 9.04 -7.96 -1.32
N GLY A 99 8.45 -9.15 -1.27
CA GLY A 99 7.02 -9.32 -1.03
C GLY A 99 6.57 -10.77 -1.17
N GLY A 100 5.30 -11.01 -0.87
CA GLY A 100 4.68 -12.33 -0.86
C GLY A 100 3.83 -12.56 0.38
N LEU A 101 2.84 -13.45 0.28
CA LEU A 101 1.99 -13.83 1.39
C LEU A 101 2.81 -14.46 2.52
N GLY A 102 2.77 -13.83 3.70
CA GLY A 102 3.55 -14.25 4.88
C GLY A 102 4.97 -13.68 4.96
N TRP A 103 5.40 -12.87 3.99
CA TRP A 103 6.73 -12.23 4.02
C TRP A 103 6.79 -11.12 5.08
N THR A 104 7.77 -11.22 5.97
CA THR A 104 8.02 -10.24 7.06
C THR A 104 9.28 -9.41 6.85
N GLY A 105 9.97 -9.59 5.71
CA GLY A 105 11.19 -8.88 5.37
C GLY A 105 10.96 -7.58 4.60
N PRO A 106 12.02 -7.01 3.98
CA PRO A 106 11.94 -5.74 3.28
C PRO A 106 10.90 -5.76 2.16
N THR A 107 10.16 -4.67 2.00
CA THR A 107 9.16 -4.49 0.92
C THR A 107 9.63 -3.55 -0.20
N CYS A 108 10.87 -3.09 -0.11
CA CYS A 108 11.52 -2.22 -1.09
C CYS A 108 12.75 -2.90 -1.70
N CYS A 109 13.24 -2.37 -2.82
CA CYS A 109 14.39 -2.87 -3.56
C CYS A 109 15.54 -1.87 -3.52
N SER A 110 16.75 -2.35 -3.22
CA SER A 110 17.97 -1.54 -3.20
C SER A 110 18.39 -1.10 -4.60
N SER A 111 18.05 -1.93 -5.60
CA SER A 111 18.10 -1.64 -7.03
C SER A 111 16.92 -2.34 -7.70
N GLY A 112 16.41 -1.77 -8.78
CA GLY A 112 15.25 -2.30 -9.50
C GLY A 112 13.92 -1.98 -8.81
N THR A 113 12.87 -2.68 -9.22
CA THR A 113 11.50 -2.55 -8.71
C THR A 113 11.03 -3.89 -8.18
N CYS A 114 10.24 -3.88 -7.10
CA CYS A 114 9.62 -5.09 -6.59
C CYS A 114 8.56 -5.62 -7.57
N LYS A 115 8.88 -6.66 -8.32
CA LYS A 115 8.00 -7.31 -9.30
C LYS A 115 7.29 -8.50 -8.68
N PHE A 116 5.97 -8.53 -8.81
CA PHE A 116 5.17 -9.68 -8.43
C PHE A 116 5.50 -10.88 -9.33
N GLN A 117 5.77 -12.04 -8.72
CA GLN A 117 5.98 -13.31 -9.45
C GLN A 117 4.82 -14.25 -9.17
N ASN A 118 4.49 -14.48 -7.90
CA ASN A 118 3.36 -15.28 -7.48
C ASN A 118 2.87 -14.84 -6.08
N ASN A 119 1.80 -15.49 -5.59
CA ASN A 119 1.13 -15.10 -4.36
C ASN A 119 2.05 -15.12 -3.12
N TRP A 120 3.09 -15.95 -3.11
CA TRP A 120 4.02 -16.10 -1.98
C TRP A 120 5.37 -15.42 -2.23
N TYR A 121 5.59 -14.84 -3.42
CA TYR A 121 6.90 -14.35 -3.83
C TYR A 121 6.83 -13.15 -4.77
N SER A 122 7.54 -12.08 -4.40
CA SER A 122 7.85 -10.92 -5.26
C SER A 122 9.34 -10.63 -5.20
N GLN A 123 9.95 -10.26 -6.32
CA GLN A 123 11.39 -10.17 -6.50
C GLN A 123 11.82 -8.78 -6.98
N CYS A 124 12.96 -8.28 -6.49
CA CYS A 124 13.58 -7.08 -7.02
C CYS A 124 14.22 -7.34 -8.39
N LEU A 125 13.77 -6.63 -9.42
CA LEU A 125 14.22 -6.75 -10.82
C LEU A 125 14.44 -5.37 -11.46
#